data_AF-A0A960SS45-F1
#
_entry.id   AF-A0A960SS45-F1
#
_cell.length_a   1.000
_cell.length_b   1.000
_cell.length_c   1.000
_cell.angle_alpha   90.00
_cell.angle_beta   90.00
_cell.angle_gamma   90.00
#
_symmetry.space_group_name_H-M   'P 1'
#
loop_
_entity.id
_entity.type
_entity.pdbx_description
1 polymer ?
#
loop_
_entity_poly.entity_id
_entity_poly.type
_entity_poly.pdbx_seq_one_letter_code
_entity_poly.pdbx_strand_id
1 'polypeptide(L)'
;SHWNKQGDPGRTIECRECHMPLVDSRDPAAGDDLDYNRTPRDGKHRSHRFLGANTIIPSFQREELPGWEPHLKLTEQWLRGEIAIPEIDDKWTHGPIVKVAASAPAVVAPGESIPLRVVMASNKVGHDFPTGPLDIIQSWLDITVTDDRGTVVWTSGKRDARNFLQPGTFLFKAEPVDQHGNLIDRHNLWEMVGVRFRRALFPGYSDTVSFSIPCSGVGMADSSASPGPPLPEQFEIPAPGIPAPATAGEYRIDIALKYRKVDQFLLNYLMGETNTLTAPVTEIARTSVNVNVGPKPPAGIPQAPEAGSSAGAGHLAEPLAMSEADAKLTR
;
A
#
# COMPACT_ATOMS: atom_id res chain seq x y z
N SER A 1 13.65 -5.63 -10.69
CA SER A 1 12.16 -5.60 -10.74
C SER A 1 11.67 -6.90 -11.34
N HIS A 2 10.61 -7.50 -10.81
CA HIS A 2 10.02 -8.72 -11.37
C HIS A 2 9.42 -8.50 -12.78
N TRP A 3 9.14 -7.24 -13.14
CA TRP A 3 8.64 -6.79 -14.45
C TRP A 3 9.71 -6.55 -15.52
N ASN A 4 11.01 -6.69 -15.20
CA ASN A 4 12.07 -6.55 -16.20
C ASN A 4 12.60 -7.93 -16.57
N LYS A 5 12.48 -8.30 -17.85
CA LYS A 5 13.03 -9.54 -18.41
C LYS A 5 14.11 -9.16 -19.42
N GLN A 6 15.37 -9.27 -19.00
CA GLN A 6 16.51 -8.86 -19.82
C GLN A 6 16.47 -9.53 -21.20
N GLY A 7 16.49 -8.71 -22.26
CA GLY A 7 16.47 -9.19 -23.64
C GLY A 7 15.10 -9.64 -24.16
N ASP A 8 14.03 -9.51 -23.36
CA ASP A 8 12.67 -9.88 -23.75
C ASP A 8 11.72 -8.70 -23.53
N PRO A 9 11.60 -7.78 -24.51
CA PRO A 9 10.69 -6.65 -24.44
C PRO A 9 9.24 -7.10 -24.29
N GLY A 10 8.85 -8.19 -24.96
CA GLY A 10 7.49 -8.72 -24.91
C GLY A 10 7.05 -9.15 -23.52
N ARG A 11 7.97 -9.48 -22.61
CA ARG A 11 7.68 -9.83 -21.21
C ARG A 11 8.11 -8.78 -20.20
N THR A 12 8.67 -7.67 -20.67
CA THR A 12 9.02 -6.52 -19.84
C THR A 12 7.81 -5.59 -19.75
N ILE A 13 7.65 -4.88 -18.65
CA ILE A 13 6.68 -3.78 -18.55
C ILE A 13 7.45 -2.51 -18.19
N GLU A 14 7.32 -1.50 -19.04
CA GLU A 14 7.92 -0.18 -18.87
C GLU A 14 6.98 0.79 -18.15
N CYS A 15 7.54 1.85 -17.56
CA CYS A 15 6.78 2.86 -16.84
C CYS A 15 5.66 3.48 -17.70
N ARG A 16 5.89 3.69 -19.00
CA ARG A 16 4.90 4.25 -19.92
C ARG A 16 3.70 3.31 -20.15
N GLU A 17 3.91 2.00 -20.05
CA GLU A 17 2.81 1.04 -20.19
C GLU A 17 1.96 1.02 -18.92
N CYS A 18 2.60 1.09 -17.75
CA CYS A 18 1.94 1.23 -16.46
C CYS A 18 1.13 2.53 -16.32
N HIS A 19 1.76 3.65 -16.63
CA HIS A 19 1.34 4.98 -16.19
C HIS A 19 0.75 5.84 -17.31
N MET A 20 0.95 5.47 -18.58
CA MET A 20 0.47 6.19 -19.76
C MET A 20 -0.37 5.25 -20.66
N PRO A 21 -1.54 4.78 -20.19
CA PRO A 21 -2.38 3.86 -20.97
C PRO A 21 -2.72 4.40 -22.35
N LEU A 22 -2.93 3.51 -23.31
CA LEU A 22 -3.34 3.88 -24.66
C LEU A 22 -4.73 4.51 -24.67
N VAL A 23 -4.86 5.60 -25.42
CA VAL A 23 -6.14 6.27 -25.68
C VAL A 23 -6.32 6.47 -27.18
N ASP A 24 -7.58 6.50 -27.62
CA ASP A 24 -7.91 6.75 -29.03
C ASP A 24 -7.46 8.17 -29.42
N SER A 25 -6.89 8.27 -30.61
CA SER A 25 -6.36 9.51 -31.15
C SER A 25 -6.78 9.69 -32.61
N ARG A 26 -6.94 10.96 -33.00
CA ARG A 26 -7.13 11.37 -34.40
C ARG A 26 -5.91 12.13 -34.93
N ASP A 27 -4.84 12.19 -34.15
CA ASP A 27 -3.59 12.82 -34.55
C ASP A 27 -2.98 12.07 -35.74
N PRO A 28 -2.43 12.76 -36.76
CA PRO A 28 -1.74 12.11 -37.87
C PRO A 28 -0.58 11.19 -37.45
N ALA A 29 -0.01 11.39 -36.27
CA ALA A 29 1.02 10.55 -35.66
C ALA A 29 0.45 9.45 -34.74
N ALA A 30 -0.85 9.13 -34.82
CA ALA A 30 -1.42 7.98 -34.15
C ALA A 30 -0.92 6.65 -34.79
N GLY A 31 -0.80 5.61 -33.97
CA GLY A 31 -0.04 4.41 -34.32
C GLY A 31 1.44 4.51 -33.97
N ASP A 32 2.09 3.36 -33.78
CA ASP A 32 3.53 3.27 -33.47
C ASP A 32 4.03 1.86 -33.83
N ASP A 33 5.09 1.76 -34.62
CA ASP A 33 5.74 0.49 -35.01
C ASP A 33 6.97 0.15 -34.15
N LEU A 34 7.42 1.07 -33.29
CA LEU A 34 8.53 0.88 -32.36
C LEU A 34 8.06 0.40 -30.98
N ASP A 35 6.79 0.63 -30.63
CA ASP A 35 6.17 0.06 -29.43
C ASP A 35 5.63 -1.34 -29.71
N TYR A 36 6.23 -2.35 -29.08
CA TYR A 36 5.94 -3.76 -29.31
C TYR A 36 4.51 -4.19 -28.92
N ASN A 37 3.75 -3.36 -28.17
CA ASN A 37 2.32 -3.63 -27.90
C ASN A 37 1.38 -2.94 -28.90
N ARG A 38 1.92 -2.34 -29.97
CA ARG A 38 1.17 -1.44 -30.86
C ARG A 38 1.37 -1.80 -32.32
N THR A 39 0.58 -1.13 -33.16
CA THR A 39 0.75 -1.20 -34.62
C THR A 39 0.73 0.21 -35.19
N PRO A 40 1.35 0.45 -36.36
CA PRO A 40 1.33 1.76 -37.02
C PRO A 40 -0.07 2.22 -37.48
N ARG A 41 -1.14 1.43 -37.26
CA ARG A 41 -2.53 1.77 -37.63
C ARG A 41 -3.54 1.55 -36.50
N ASP A 42 -3.08 1.43 -35.25
CA ASP A 42 -3.99 1.20 -34.11
C ASP A 42 -4.87 2.42 -33.77
N GLY A 43 -4.56 3.59 -34.34
CA GLY A 43 -5.32 4.83 -34.12
C GLY A 43 -5.22 5.35 -32.68
N LYS A 44 -4.17 4.98 -31.94
CA LYS A 44 -3.99 5.33 -30.53
C LYS A 44 -2.74 6.17 -30.30
N HIS A 45 -2.60 6.68 -29.08
CA HIS A 45 -1.34 7.20 -28.54
C HIS A 45 -1.28 6.93 -27.02
N ARG A 46 -0.08 6.96 -26.45
CA ARG A 46 0.11 6.84 -24.99
C ARG A 46 -0.36 8.13 -24.31
N SER A 47 -1.23 8.01 -23.31
CA SER A 47 -1.76 9.16 -22.58
C SER A 47 -0.67 9.96 -21.84
N HIS A 48 -0.71 11.28 -21.91
CA HIS A 48 0.21 12.13 -21.13
C HIS A 48 -0.22 12.36 -19.67
N ARG A 49 -1.32 11.73 -19.20
CA ARG A 49 -1.86 11.94 -17.84
C ARG A 49 -1.11 11.23 -16.71
N PHE A 50 0.07 10.65 -16.94
CA PHE A 50 0.91 9.89 -16.00
C PHE A 50 0.23 9.53 -14.65
N LEU A 51 -0.49 8.41 -14.64
CA LEU A 51 -1.28 7.98 -13.48
C LEU A 51 -0.37 7.56 -12.32
N GLY A 52 -0.78 7.75 -11.07
CA GLY A 52 0.04 7.37 -9.91
C GLY A 52 1.15 8.36 -9.54
N ALA A 53 1.36 9.44 -10.31
CA ALA A 53 2.40 10.43 -10.03
C ALA A 53 2.05 11.38 -8.87
N ASN A 54 0.87 12.00 -8.91
CA ASN A 54 0.56 13.13 -8.04
C ASN A 54 -0.95 13.28 -7.77
N THR A 55 -1.33 13.27 -6.50
CA THR A 55 -2.72 13.54 -6.07
C THR A 55 -2.93 14.97 -5.59
N ILE A 56 -1.86 15.70 -5.24
CA ILE A 56 -1.96 17.01 -4.59
C ILE A 56 -2.09 18.17 -5.60
N ILE A 57 -1.27 18.20 -6.64
CA ILE A 57 -1.27 19.27 -7.64
C ILE A 57 -2.64 19.45 -8.31
N PRO A 58 -3.30 18.37 -8.79
CA PRO A 58 -4.66 18.49 -9.32
C PRO A 58 -5.62 19.06 -8.27
N SER A 59 -5.57 18.56 -7.03
CA SER A 59 -6.48 19.02 -5.97
C SER A 59 -6.26 20.49 -5.55
N PHE A 60 -5.03 20.98 -5.63
CA PHE A 60 -4.68 22.36 -5.25
C PHE A 60 -5.02 23.35 -6.36
N GLN A 61 -4.97 22.92 -7.61
CA GLN A 61 -5.33 23.73 -8.76
C GLN A 61 -6.79 23.52 -9.19
N ARG A 62 -7.66 23.07 -8.27
CA ARG A 62 -9.06 22.71 -8.55
C ARG A 62 -9.91 23.85 -9.12
N GLU A 63 -9.53 25.09 -8.84
CA GLU A 63 -10.21 26.30 -9.34
C GLU A 63 -9.69 26.73 -10.72
N GLU A 64 -8.48 26.31 -11.09
CA GLU A 64 -7.75 26.82 -12.26
C GLU A 64 -7.59 25.79 -13.38
N LEU A 65 -7.63 24.48 -13.05
CA LEU A 65 -7.38 23.40 -14.01
C LEU A 65 -8.65 22.64 -14.38
N PRO A 66 -9.20 22.87 -15.59
CA PRO A 66 -10.20 21.98 -16.16
C PRO A 66 -9.68 20.54 -16.20
N GLY A 67 -10.44 19.60 -15.63
CA GLY A 67 -10.09 18.18 -15.62
C GLY A 67 -9.23 17.72 -14.43
N TRP A 68 -9.00 18.56 -13.42
CA TRP A 68 -8.31 18.17 -12.19
C TRP A 68 -8.96 16.96 -11.50
N GLU A 69 -10.29 16.95 -11.38
CA GLU A 69 -11.05 15.91 -10.69
C GLU A 69 -10.99 14.57 -11.45
N PRO A 70 -11.21 14.52 -12.78
CA PRO A 70 -10.93 13.33 -13.57
C PRO A 70 -9.51 12.80 -13.41
N HIS A 71 -8.48 13.66 -13.39
CA HIS A 71 -7.10 13.20 -13.24
C HIS A 71 -6.83 12.65 -11.83
N LEU A 72 -7.31 13.32 -10.77
CA LEU A 72 -7.23 12.81 -9.41
C LEU A 72 -7.92 11.45 -9.31
N LYS A 73 -9.16 11.33 -9.79
CA LYS A 73 -9.92 10.09 -9.79
C LYS A 73 -9.20 8.97 -10.53
N LEU A 74 -8.65 9.23 -11.72
CA LEU A 74 -7.87 8.23 -12.46
C LEU A 74 -6.61 7.79 -11.69
N THR A 75 -5.93 8.71 -11.02
CA THR A 75 -4.78 8.37 -10.17
C THR A 75 -5.20 7.49 -8.99
N GLU A 76 -6.32 7.80 -8.32
CA GLU A 76 -6.83 6.97 -7.22
C GLU A 76 -7.27 5.58 -7.70
N GLN A 77 -7.99 5.51 -8.81
CA GLN A 77 -8.37 4.24 -9.44
C GLN A 77 -7.14 3.43 -9.84
N TRP A 78 -6.09 4.06 -10.35
CA TRP A 78 -4.83 3.39 -10.67
C TRP A 78 -4.17 2.77 -9.42
N LEU A 79 -4.09 3.53 -8.32
CA LEU A 79 -3.55 3.05 -7.04
C LEU A 79 -4.37 1.88 -6.47
N ARG A 80 -5.70 1.94 -6.58
CA ARG A 80 -6.61 0.84 -6.19
C ARG A 80 -6.64 -0.31 -7.20
N GLY A 81 -5.96 -0.14 -8.34
CA GLY A 81 -5.88 -1.14 -9.39
C GLY A 81 -7.17 -1.37 -10.17
N GLU A 82 -8.05 -0.37 -10.18
CA GLU A 82 -9.38 -0.35 -10.82
C GLU A 82 -9.32 0.03 -12.31
N ILE A 83 -8.13 0.39 -12.82
CA ILE A 83 -7.92 0.67 -14.23
C ILE A 83 -7.42 -0.59 -14.93
N ALA A 84 -8.17 -1.01 -15.96
CA ALA A 84 -7.71 -2.00 -16.92
C ALA A 84 -6.75 -1.33 -17.92
N ILE A 85 -5.68 -2.03 -18.26
CA ILE A 85 -4.70 -1.61 -19.27
C ILE A 85 -4.58 -2.79 -20.24
N PRO A 86 -5.50 -2.89 -21.23
CA PRO A 86 -5.62 -4.08 -22.07
C PRO A 86 -4.32 -4.48 -22.78
N GLU A 87 -3.48 -3.51 -23.13
CA GLU A 87 -2.22 -3.74 -23.84
C GLU A 87 -1.14 -4.46 -23.03
N ILE A 88 -1.31 -4.63 -21.71
CA ILE A 88 -0.38 -5.38 -20.84
C ILE A 88 -1.10 -6.36 -19.91
N ASP A 89 -2.39 -6.64 -20.16
CA ASP A 89 -3.22 -7.45 -19.26
C ASP A 89 -2.69 -8.88 -19.10
N ASP A 90 -2.05 -9.42 -20.14
CA ASP A 90 -1.39 -10.73 -20.15
C ASP A 90 -0.05 -10.77 -19.37
N LYS A 91 0.50 -9.60 -19.06
CA LYS A 91 1.80 -9.43 -18.37
C LYS A 91 1.64 -8.92 -16.95
N TRP A 92 0.44 -8.49 -16.57
CA TRP A 92 0.17 -7.69 -15.38
C TRP A 92 -0.78 -8.40 -14.41
N THR A 93 -0.68 -8.10 -13.11
CA THR A 93 -1.56 -8.68 -12.06
C THR A 93 -2.75 -7.79 -11.69
N HIS A 94 -3.93 -8.34 -11.44
CA HIS A 94 -5.10 -7.56 -11.01
C HIS A 94 -5.07 -7.13 -9.54
N GLY A 95 -5.95 -6.19 -9.19
CA GLY A 95 -6.10 -5.65 -7.82
C GLY A 95 -5.18 -4.46 -7.52
N PRO A 96 -5.16 -3.98 -6.26
CA PRO A 96 -4.46 -2.76 -5.87
C PRO A 96 -2.95 -2.85 -6.06
N ILE A 97 -2.26 -1.71 -6.09
CA ILE A 97 -0.80 -1.69 -6.30
C ILE A 97 -0.04 -2.42 -5.18
N VAL A 98 -0.60 -2.42 -3.96
CA VAL A 98 -0.14 -3.20 -2.81
C VAL A 98 -1.34 -3.95 -2.26
N LYS A 99 -1.21 -5.26 -2.09
CA LYS A 99 -2.22 -6.11 -1.45
C LYS A 99 -1.99 -6.11 0.06
N VAL A 100 -3.07 -6.11 0.84
CA VAL A 100 -3.01 -6.19 2.30
C VAL A 100 -3.75 -7.44 2.75
N ALA A 101 -3.07 -8.28 3.51
CA ALA A 101 -3.65 -9.43 4.19
C ALA A 101 -3.40 -9.29 5.70
N ALA A 102 -4.31 -9.81 6.51
CA ALA A 102 -4.20 -9.79 7.96
C ALA A 102 -4.55 -11.16 8.53
N SER A 103 -3.95 -11.48 9.68
CA SER A 103 -4.24 -12.69 10.44
C SER A 103 -4.18 -12.38 11.93
N ALA A 104 -5.17 -12.89 12.64
CA ALA A 104 -5.26 -12.89 14.09
C ALA A 104 -5.85 -14.23 14.55
N PRO A 105 -5.66 -14.65 15.82
CA PRO A 105 -6.30 -15.85 16.36
C PRO A 105 -7.82 -15.73 16.28
N ALA A 106 -8.52 -16.83 15.99
CA ALA A 106 -9.97 -16.86 15.98
C ALA A 106 -10.56 -16.56 17.38
N VAL A 107 -9.86 -16.94 18.44
CA VAL A 107 -10.27 -16.75 19.84
C VAL A 107 -9.08 -16.28 20.68
N VAL A 108 -9.31 -15.27 21.54
CA VAL A 108 -8.39 -14.88 22.62
C VAL A 108 -9.12 -14.90 23.96
N ALA A 109 -8.41 -15.21 25.06
CA ALA A 109 -9.05 -15.16 26.37
C ALA A 109 -9.25 -13.70 26.82
N PRO A 110 -10.29 -13.40 27.62
CA PRO A 110 -10.39 -12.13 28.30
C PRO A 110 -9.11 -11.87 29.11
N GLY A 111 -8.53 -10.68 28.94
CA GLY A 111 -7.29 -10.21 29.58
C GLY A 111 -6.05 -10.37 28.71
N GLU A 112 -6.12 -11.10 27.59
CA GLU A 112 -4.99 -11.30 26.68
C GLU A 112 -5.00 -10.29 25.52
N SER A 113 -3.85 -9.72 25.15
CA SER A 113 -3.75 -8.90 23.94
C SER A 113 -4.09 -9.70 22.69
N ILE A 114 -4.72 -9.06 21.70
CA ILE A 114 -4.95 -9.67 20.38
C ILE A 114 -3.69 -9.50 19.53
N PRO A 115 -2.97 -10.58 19.17
CA PRO A 115 -1.89 -10.48 18.21
C PRO A 115 -2.47 -10.33 16.80
N LEU A 116 -2.08 -9.27 16.12
CA LEU A 116 -2.46 -9.00 14.73
C LEU A 116 -1.20 -8.97 13.87
N ARG A 117 -1.14 -9.83 12.85
CA ARG A 117 -0.13 -9.76 11.80
C ARG A 117 -0.73 -9.15 10.54
N VAL A 118 -0.10 -8.11 10.01
CA VAL A 118 -0.46 -7.50 8.72
C VAL A 118 0.66 -7.71 7.73
N VAL A 119 0.34 -8.24 6.56
CA VAL A 119 1.26 -8.46 5.43
C VAL A 119 0.86 -7.52 4.30
N MET A 120 1.83 -6.73 3.82
CA MET A 120 1.67 -5.84 2.66
C MET A 120 2.55 -6.37 1.54
N ALA A 121 1.93 -6.87 0.47
CA ALA A 121 2.63 -7.46 -0.66
C ALA A 121 2.62 -6.53 -1.86
N SER A 122 3.80 -6.24 -2.42
CA SER A 122 3.91 -5.51 -3.68
C SER A 122 3.21 -6.31 -4.76
N ASN A 123 2.16 -5.74 -5.36
CA ASN A 123 1.39 -6.41 -6.40
C ASN A 123 1.72 -5.83 -7.77
N LYS A 124 1.48 -4.53 -7.97
CA LYS A 124 1.70 -3.86 -9.27
C LYS A 124 2.97 -2.99 -9.33
N VAL A 125 3.71 -2.85 -8.22
CA VAL A 125 4.81 -1.89 -8.12
C VAL A 125 6.09 -2.45 -8.78
N GLY A 126 6.64 -1.71 -9.74
CA GLY A 126 7.89 -2.05 -10.45
C GLY A 126 9.17 -1.42 -9.90
N HIS A 127 9.01 -0.56 -8.90
CA HIS A 127 10.04 0.15 -8.15
C HIS A 127 9.69 0.06 -6.66
N ASP A 128 10.41 0.76 -5.79
CA ASP A 128 10.06 0.85 -4.36
C ASP A 128 8.68 1.49 -4.17
N PHE A 129 7.90 1.04 -3.20
CA PHE A 129 6.66 1.70 -2.79
C PHE A 129 6.76 2.27 -1.36
N PRO A 130 6.36 3.53 -1.14
CA PRO A 130 6.14 4.55 -2.16
C PRO A 130 7.46 4.90 -2.87
N THR A 131 7.37 5.52 -4.06
CA THR A 131 8.53 6.07 -4.79
C THR A 131 8.47 7.59 -4.87
N GLY A 132 9.63 8.23 -5.08
CA GLY A 132 9.81 9.67 -5.13
C GLY A 132 10.47 10.24 -3.87
N PRO A 133 10.15 11.47 -3.47
CA PRO A 133 10.66 12.05 -2.22
C PRO A 133 9.98 11.42 -1.01
N LEU A 134 10.59 10.36 -0.46
CA LEU A 134 10.08 9.64 0.71
C LEU A 134 10.12 10.49 1.99
N ASP A 135 10.80 11.64 1.98
CA ASP A 135 10.80 12.61 3.07
C ASP A 135 9.47 13.35 3.23
N ILE A 136 8.65 13.41 2.17
CA ILE A 136 7.34 14.11 2.18
C ILE A 136 6.17 13.17 1.95
N ILE A 137 6.38 12.04 1.26
CA ILE A 137 5.33 11.07 0.97
C ILE A 137 5.06 10.22 2.20
N GLN A 138 3.78 9.90 2.45
CA GLN A 138 3.38 9.01 3.54
C GLN A 138 2.42 7.94 3.05
N SER A 139 2.75 6.68 3.33
CA SER A 139 1.81 5.56 3.24
C SER A 139 1.83 4.77 4.53
N TRP A 140 0.65 4.52 5.12
CA TRP A 140 0.54 3.99 6.47
C TRP A 140 -0.63 3.02 6.62
N LEU A 141 -0.60 2.23 7.69
CA LEU A 141 -1.75 1.41 8.10
C LEU A 141 -2.67 2.21 9.01
N ASP A 142 -3.93 2.36 8.61
CA ASP A 142 -5.04 2.85 9.43
C ASP A 142 -5.81 1.64 9.94
N ILE A 143 -5.74 1.39 11.25
CA ILE A 143 -6.33 0.23 11.92
C ILE A 143 -7.40 0.71 12.90
N THR A 144 -8.57 0.06 12.86
CA THR A 144 -9.68 0.32 13.79
C THR A 144 -10.19 -1.00 14.32
N VAL A 145 -10.30 -1.11 15.65
CA VAL A 145 -10.88 -2.28 16.32
C VAL A 145 -12.20 -1.86 16.92
N THR A 146 -13.25 -2.60 16.58
CA THR A 146 -14.64 -2.32 16.99
C THR A 146 -15.19 -3.54 17.74
N ASP A 147 -15.82 -3.32 18.89
CA ASP A 147 -16.53 -4.38 19.63
C ASP A 147 -17.89 -4.73 18.99
N ASP A 148 -18.54 -5.76 19.52
CA ASP A 148 -19.84 -6.27 19.06
C ASP A 148 -21.00 -5.27 19.21
N ARG A 149 -20.82 -4.23 20.02
CA ARG A 149 -21.76 -3.11 20.19
C ARG A 149 -21.51 -1.98 19.19
N GLY A 150 -20.50 -2.10 18.32
CA GLY A 150 -20.12 -1.05 17.38
C GLY A 150 -19.23 0.04 17.99
N THR A 151 -18.68 -0.17 19.19
CA THR A 151 -17.81 0.79 19.87
C THR A 151 -16.37 0.62 19.39
N VAL A 152 -15.74 1.70 18.97
CA VAL A 152 -14.29 1.70 18.66
C VAL A 152 -13.51 1.60 19.97
N VAL A 153 -12.78 0.51 20.15
CA VAL A 153 -12.01 0.22 21.37
C VAL A 153 -10.51 0.48 21.21
N TRP A 154 -10.00 0.47 19.97
CA TRP A 154 -8.59 0.74 19.69
C TRP A 154 -8.39 1.24 18.26
N THR A 155 -7.40 2.10 18.07
CA THR A 155 -6.99 2.58 16.74
C THR A 155 -5.48 2.73 16.64
N SER A 156 -4.94 2.60 15.43
CA SER A 156 -3.60 3.07 15.06
C SER A 156 -3.65 3.72 13.69
N GLY A 157 -2.81 4.73 13.43
CA GLY A 157 -2.76 5.38 12.13
C GLY A 157 -3.91 6.34 11.83
N LYS A 158 -4.72 6.72 12.82
CA LYS A 158 -5.70 7.79 12.60
C LYS A 158 -5.01 9.13 12.43
N ARG A 159 -5.66 9.99 11.67
CA ARG A 159 -5.32 11.41 11.59
C ARG A 159 -6.07 12.18 12.67
N ASP A 160 -5.40 13.11 13.33
CA ASP A 160 -6.05 14.08 14.20
C ASP A 160 -6.83 15.13 13.38
N ALA A 161 -7.53 16.04 14.07
CA ALA A 161 -8.26 17.13 13.43
C ALA A 161 -7.37 18.08 12.61
N ARG A 162 -6.05 18.06 12.85
CA ARG A 162 -5.04 18.84 12.14
C ARG A 162 -4.33 18.01 11.06
N ASN A 163 -4.82 16.81 10.73
CA ASN A 163 -4.25 15.89 9.73
C ASN A 163 -2.86 15.30 10.04
N PHE A 164 -2.44 15.31 11.30
CA PHE A 164 -1.23 14.60 11.76
C PHE A 164 -1.56 13.15 12.12
N LEU A 165 -0.64 12.23 11.82
CA LEU A 165 -0.80 10.82 12.16
C LEU A 165 -0.57 10.60 13.66
N GLN A 166 -1.33 9.68 14.25
CA GLN A 166 -1.11 9.22 15.63
C GLN A 166 0.36 8.78 15.84
N PRO A 167 0.98 9.12 16.99
CA PRO A 167 2.30 8.60 17.33
C PRO A 167 2.34 7.06 17.31
N GLY A 168 3.47 6.48 16.88
CA GLY A 168 3.61 5.02 16.75
C GLY A 168 2.94 4.42 15.52
N THR A 169 2.45 5.22 14.56
CA THR A 169 1.87 4.71 13.32
C THR A 169 2.91 3.93 12.48
N PHE A 170 2.55 2.74 11.98
CA PHE A 170 3.34 2.05 10.96
C PHE A 170 3.35 2.89 9.67
N LEU A 171 4.54 3.23 9.18
CA LEU A 171 4.71 4.17 8.08
C LEU A 171 5.80 3.70 7.10
N PHE A 172 5.49 3.73 5.81
CA PHE A 172 6.47 3.81 4.74
C PHE A 172 6.87 5.27 4.52
N LYS A 173 8.09 5.63 4.93
CA LYS A 173 8.67 6.98 4.88
C LYS A 173 10.20 6.88 4.96
N ALA A 174 10.89 7.95 4.56
CA ALA A 174 12.29 8.19 4.90
C ALA A 174 12.40 9.39 5.85
N GLU A 175 13.37 9.33 6.74
CA GLU A 175 13.79 10.42 7.62
C GLU A 175 15.24 10.76 7.30
N PRO A 176 15.48 11.63 6.31
CA PRO A 176 16.81 12.09 5.97
C PRO A 176 17.35 13.01 7.04
N VAL A 177 18.68 13.12 7.13
CA VAL A 177 19.36 13.99 8.09
C VAL A 177 20.42 14.88 7.43
N ASP A 178 20.64 16.04 8.02
CA ASP A 178 21.72 16.96 7.67
C ASP A 178 23.06 16.57 8.31
N GLN A 179 24.12 17.33 8.02
CA GLN A 179 25.46 17.13 8.59
C GLN A 179 25.53 17.24 10.12
N HIS A 180 24.52 17.83 10.76
CA HIS A 180 24.41 17.99 12.21
C HIS A 180 23.52 16.90 12.85
N GLY A 181 22.91 16.02 12.05
CA GLY A 181 21.98 15.00 12.51
C GLY A 181 20.54 15.49 12.69
N ASN A 182 20.22 16.73 12.29
CA ASN A 182 18.85 17.22 12.29
C ASN A 182 18.05 16.60 11.14
N LEU A 183 16.74 16.45 11.34
CA LEU A 183 15.85 15.96 10.29
C LEU A 183 15.73 16.93 9.12
N ILE A 184 15.76 16.39 7.91
CA ILE A 184 15.30 17.09 6.70
C ILE A 184 13.77 16.98 6.65
N ASP A 185 13.08 17.98 7.19
CA ASP A 185 11.61 18.02 7.31
C ASP A 185 10.94 19.09 6.43
N ARG A 186 11.73 19.93 5.76
CA ARG A 186 11.28 21.03 4.88
C ARG A 186 11.60 20.78 3.41
N HIS A 187 11.90 19.53 3.05
CA HIS A 187 12.32 19.15 1.70
C HIS A 187 13.61 19.84 1.21
N ASN A 188 14.49 20.23 2.14
CA ASN A 188 15.81 20.81 1.92
C ASN A 188 16.86 19.74 1.55
N LEU A 189 16.59 18.99 0.48
CA LEU A 189 17.37 17.81 0.08
C LEU A 189 18.86 18.09 -0.22
N TRP A 190 19.24 19.33 -0.51
CA TRP A 190 20.64 19.75 -0.70
C TRP A 190 21.51 19.64 0.55
N GLU A 191 20.88 19.61 1.74
CA GLU A 191 21.58 19.46 3.01
C GLU A 191 21.65 17.99 3.47
N MET A 192 20.99 17.08 2.75
CA MET A 192 20.92 15.67 3.10
C MET A 192 22.30 15.00 2.96
N VAL A 193 22.79 14.42 4.05
CA VAL A 193 24.04 13.62 4.05
C VAL A 193 23.78 12.14 4.36
N GLY A 194 22.60 11.79 4.85
CA GLY A 194 22.25 10.42 5.21
C GLY A 194 20.77 10.23 5.52
N VAL A 195 20.40 9.00 5.88
CA VAL A 195 19.03 8.62 6.26
C VAL A 195 19.09 7.81 7.55
N ARG A 196 18.42 8.30 8.60
CA ARG A 196 18.39 7.59 9.90
C ARG A 196 17.32 6.49 9.94
N PHE A 197 16.26 6.64 9.14
CA PHE A 197 15.19 5.66 9.01
C PHE A 197 14.66 5.67 7.58
N ARG A 198 14.50 4.49 6.98
CA ARG A 198 13.82 4.31 5.70
C ARG A 198 13.04 3.01 5.75
N ARG A 199 11.75 3.09 5.41
CA ARG A 199 10.95 1.91 5.09
C ARG A 199 10.26 2.12 3.76
N ALA A 200 10.52 1.21 2.83
CA ALA A 200 9.85 1.13 1.54
C ALA A 200 9.63 -0.36 1.21
N LEU A 201 8.54 -0.65 0.52
CA LEU A 201 8.21 -1.97 0.05
C LEU A 201 8.87 -2.20 -1.32
N PHE A 202 9.83 -3.12 -1.38
CA PHE A 202 10.56 -3.45 -2.61
C PHE A 202 9.67 -4.16 -3.64
N PRO A 203 9.93 -3.98 -4.95
CA PRO A 203 9.12 -4.59 -6.00
C PRO A 203 9.22 -6.12 -5.97
N GLY A 204 8.08 -6.79 -5.85
CA GLY A 204 7.98 -8.26 -5.74
C GLY A 204 8.22 -8.82 -4.34
N TYR A 205 8.41 -7.97 -3.33
CA TYR A 205 8.55 -8.38 -1.92
C TYR A 205 7.26 -8.15 -1.14
N SER A 206 7.23 -8.68 0.08
CA SER A 206 6.21 -8.36 1.08
C SER A 206 6.88 -7.82 2.34
N ASP A 207 6.23 -6.88 3.02
CA ASP A 207 6.60 -6.41 4.34
C ASP A 207 5.56 -6.90 5.35
N THR A 208 5.98 -7.22 6.56
CA THR A 208 5.12 -7.76 7.62
C THR A 208 5.34 -7.00 8.91
N VAL A 209 4.24 -6.59 9.54
CA VAL A 209 4.25 -5.95 10.86
C VAL A 209 3.32 -6.70 11.79
N SER A 210 3.74 -6.84 13.05
CA SER A 210 2.93 -7.42 14.12
C SER A 210 2.52 -6.34 15.10
N PHE A 211 1.26 -6.35 15.50
CA PHE A 211 0.71 -5.51 16.56
C PHE A 211 0.27 -6.40 17.71
N SER A 212 0.45 -5.92 18.93
CA SER A 212 -0.17 -6.47 20.14
C SER A 212 -1.25 -5.48 20.58
N ILE A 213 -2.51 -5.80 20.30
CA ILE A 213 -3.62 -4.89 20.55
C ILE A 213 -4.14 -5.11 21.98
N PRO A 214 -3.95 -4.14 22.90
CA PRO A 214 -4.64 -4.15 24.18
C PRO A 214 -6.13 -3.83 23.95
N CYS A 215 -7.04 -4.30 24.80
CA CYS A 215 -8.48 -4.24 24.51
C CYS A 215 -9.41 -3.83 25.66
N SER A 216 -9.06 -2.98 26.63
CA SER A 216 -10.08 -2.49 27.57
C SER A 216 -10.72 -1.19 27.08
N GLY A 217 -12.04 -1.19 26.98
CA GLY A 217 -12.82 0.02 26.76
C GLY A 217 -12.93 0.86 28.03
N VAL A 218 -11.96 1.73 28.31
CA VAL A 218 -12.13 3.01 29.04
C VAL A 218 -10.96 3.93 28.67
N GLY A 219 -11.29 5.11 28.12
CA GLY A 219 -10.47 6.33 28.20
C GLY A 219 -9.29 6.43 27.22
N MET A 220 -9.47 7.21 26.15
CA MET A 220 -8.34 7.89 25.50
C MET A 220 -7.63 8.76 26.54
N ALA A 221 -6.39 8.43 26.90
CA ALA A 221 -5.51 9.32 27.63
C ALA A 221 -4.35 9.74 26.72
N ASP A 222 -4.05 11.04 26.75
CA ASP A 222 -3.04 11.73 25.95
C ASP A 222 -1.68 11.03 25.95
N SER A 223 -1.18 10.72 24.75
CA SER A 223 0.16 10.18 24.55
C SER A 223 1.19 11.32 24.47
N SER A 224 1.59 11.87 25.61
CA SER A 224 2.67 12.87 25.72
C SER A 224 4.02 12.26 26.17
N ALA A 225 4.27 10.98 25.91
CA ALA A 225 5.50 10.32 26.35
C ALA A 225 6.64 10.44 25.31
N SER A 226 7.81 10.89 25.77
CA SER A 226 9.03 11.03 24.97
C SER A 226 9.61 9.69 24.52
N PRO A 227 10.25 9.60 23.34
CA PRO A 227 10.82 8.35 22.83
C PRO A 227 12.01 7.86 23.69
N GLY A 228 12.00 6.57 24.05
CA GLY A 228 13.16 5.87 24.58
C GLY A 228 14.18 5.50 23.48
N PRO A 229 15.39 5.07 23.88
CA PRO A 229 16.50 4.81 22.94
C PRO A 229 16.22 3.61 22.01
N PRO A 230 16.86 3.56 20.83
CA PRO A 230 16.57 2.58 19.78
C PRO A 230 17.01 1.16 20.14
N LEU A 231 16.17 0.18 19.83
CA LEU A 231 16.44 -1.26 19.95
C LEU A 231 16.49 -1.93 18.54
N PRO A 232 17.26 -3.03 18.37
CA PRO A 232 17.54 -3.60 17.05
C PRO A 232 16.50 -4.61 16.51
N GLU A 233 16.43 -4.66 15.17
CA GLU A 233 15.94 -5.66 14.18
C GLU A 233 14.59 -6.40 14.30
N GLN A 234 13.78 -6.20 15.34
CA GLN A 234 12.35 -6.53 15.27
C GLN A 234 11.56 -5.30 15.69
N PHE A 235 10.87 -4.68 14.73
CA PHE A 235 10.00 -3.53 14.99
C PHE A 235 8.71 -4.02 15.65
N GLU A 236 8.78 -4.34 16.94
CA GLU A 236 7.62 -4.25 17.81
C GLU A 236 7.34 -2.76 18.03
N ILE A 237 6.27 -2.25 17.43
CA ILE A 237 5.77 -0.92 17.74
C ILE A 237 5.17 -1.01 19.14
N PRO A 238 5.73 -0.35 20.17
CA PRO A 238 5.16 -0.40 21.52
C PRO A 238 3.76 0.22 21.47
N ALA A 239 2.73 -0.57 21.75
CA ALA A 239 1.38 -0.05 21.87
C ALA A 239 1.32 0.94 23.06
N PRO A 240 0.59 2.06 22.95
CA PRO A 240 0.29 2.89 24.11
C PRO A 240 -0.32 2.02 25.22
N GLY A 241 0.11 2.23 26.47
CA GLY A 241 -0.35 1.48 27.64
C GLY A 241 -1.83 1.71 27.92
N ILE A 242 -2.67 0.93 27.26
CA ILE A 242 -4.11 0.81 27.50
C ILE A 242 -4.32 -0.61 28.04
N PRO A 243 -5.20 -0.86 29.04
CA PRO A 243 -5.40 -2.21 29.57
C PRO A 243 -5.97 -3.19 28.51
N ALA A 244 -5.81 -4.49 28.73
CA ALA A 244 -6.15 -5.62 27.83
C ALA A 244 -7.67 -5.94 27.79
N PRO A 245 -8.20 -6.81 26.89
CA PRO A 245 -9.65 -7.07 26.76
C PRO A 245 -10.31 -7.49 28.05
N ALA A 246 -11.39 -6.83 28.47
CA ALA A 246 -12.15 -7.26 29.66
C ALA A 246 -13.54 -7.82 29.32
N THR A 247 -14.11 -7.45 28.18
CA THR A 247 -15.47 -7.83 27.77
C THR A 247 -15.41 -8.95 26.74
N ALA A 248 -16.16 -10.02 26.98
CA ALA A 248 -16.32 -11.08 26.00
C ALA A 248 -17.21 -10.61 24.84
N GLY A 249 -16.93 -11.05 23.62
CA GLY A 249 -17.66 -10.64 22.43
C GLY A 249 -16.82 -10.77 21.16
N GLU A 250 -17.45 -10.51 20.01
CA GLU A 250 -16.76 -10.46 18.72
C GLU A 250 -16.14 -9.07 18.49
N TYR A 251 -14.87 -9.04 18.12
CA TYR A 251 -14.15 -7.83 17.78
C TYR A 251 -13.78 -7.86 16.30
N ARG A 252 -14.16 -6.81 15.58
CA ARG A 252 -13.80 -6.60 14.18
C ARG A 252 -12.60 -5.68 14.09
N ILE A 253 -11.56 -6.11 13.39
CA ILE A 253 -10.36 -5.34 13.11
C ILE A 253 -10.37 -4.96 11.63
N ASP A 254 -10.57 -3.69 11.33
CA ASP A 254 -10.47 -3.14 9.98
C ASP A 254 -9.08 -2.54 9.75
N ILE A 255 -8.41 -2.94 8.67
CA ILE A 255 -7.07 -2.48 8.30
C ILE A 255 -7.13 -1.88 6.89
N ALA A 256 -6.65 -0.65 6.74
CA ALA A 256 -6.54 0.01 5.45
C ALA A 256 -5.12 0.55 5.21
N LEU A 257 -4.53 0.25 4.06
CA LEU A 257 -3.31 0.91 3.60
C LEU A 257 -3.68 2.24 2.94
N LYS A 258 -3.24 3.33 3.55
CA LYS A 258 -3.49 4.69 3.10
C LYS A 258 -2.26 5.28 2.40
N TYR A 259 -2.48 6.29 1.57
CA TYR A 259 -1.43 7.04 0.88
C TYR A 259 -1.78 8.52 0.82
N ARG A 260 -0.78 9.39 1.03
CA ARG A 260 -0.83 10.81 0.69
C ARG A 260 0.50 11.26 0.10
N LYS A 261 0.44 12.13 -0.90
CA LYS A 261 1.62 12.61 -1.64
C LYS A 261 2.54 13.51 -0.82
N VAL A 262 1.98 14.32 0.07
CA VAL A 262 2.72 15.27 0.90
C VAL A 262 2.15 15.22 2.32
N ASP A 263 3.01 15.17 3.31
CA ASP A 263 2.61 15.23 4.70
C ASP A 263 2.14 16.63 5.11
N GLN A 264 1.31 16.66 6.17
CA GLN A 264 0.68 17.91 6.58
C GLN A 264 1.68 18.93 7.17
N PHE A 265 2.80 18.47 7.74
CA PHE A 265 3.80 19.37 8.30
C PHE A 265 4.38 20.26 7.20
N LEU A 266 4.84 19.65 6.10
CA LEU A 266 5.41 20.42 5.00
C LEU A 266 4.39 21.38 4.36
N LEU A 267 3.13 20.97 4.23
CA LEU A 267 2.08 21.86 3.71
C LEU A 267 1.86 23.08 4.60
N ASN A 268 1.77 22.88 5.91
CA ASN A 268 1.61 23.98 6.86
C ASN A 268 2.83 24.91 6.83
N TYR A 269 4.03 24.36 6.67
CA TYR A 269 5.25 25.15 6.54
C TYR A 269 5.25 26.01 5.26
N LEU A 270 4.94 25.41 4.11
CA LEU A 270 4.99 26.10 2.81
C LEU A 270 3.89 27.16 2.64
N MET A 271 2.69 26.88 3.16
CA MET A 271 1.51 27.73 2.97
C MET A 271 1.28 28.69 4.15
N GLY A 272 2.01 28.53 5.25
CA GLY A 272 1.93 29.39 6.43
C GLY A 272 0.74 29.11 7.36
N GLU A 273 0.57 29.96 8.36
CA GLU A 273 -0.40 29.77 9.48
C GLU A 273 -1.87 29.72 9.05
N THR A 274 -2.20 30.29 7.88
CA THR A 274 -3.57 30.30 7.33
C THR A 274 -3.85 29.12 6.39
N ASN A 275 -2.93 28.15 6.30
CA ASN A 275 -3.09 27.00 5.44
C ASN A 275 -4.37 26.22 5.77
N THR A 276 -5.22 26.05 4.76
CA THR A 276 -6.41 25.18 4.82
C THR A 276 -6.25 23.96 3.92
N LEU A 277 -5.12 23.83 3.23
CA LEU A 277 -4.88 22.77 2.27
C LEU A 277 -4.34 21.51 2.95
N THR A 278 -4.89 20.37 2.53
CA THR A 278 -4.48 19.03 2.93
C THR A 278 -4.38 18.15 1.69
N ALA A 279 -3.31 17.36 1.59
CA ALA A 279 -3.17 16.39 0.53
C ALA A 279 -4.31 15.35 0.59
N PRO A 280 -4.95 15.00 -0.54
CA PRO A 280 -5.91 13.91 -0.59
C PRO A 280 -5.30 12.61 -0.05
N VAL A 281 -6.11 11.85 0.70
CA VAL A 281 -5.74 10.53 1.22
C VAL A 281 -6.46 9.47 0.42
N THR A 282 -5.70 8.65 -0.28
CA THR A 282 -6.22 7.52 -1.03
C THR A 282 -6.07 6.26 -0.19
N GLU A 283 -7.17 5.52 -0.01
CA GLU A 283 -7.12 4.14 0.46
C GLU A 283 -6.74 3.24 -0.71
N ILE A 284 -5.59 2.59 -0.63
CA ILE A 284 -5.08 1.70 -1.67
C ILE A 284 -5.75 0.34 -1.58
N ALA A 285 -5.83 -0.20 -0.37
CA ALA A 285 -6.36 -1.54 -0.09
C ALA A 285 -6.91 -1.62 1.33
N ARG A 286 -7.85 -2.54 1.55
CA ARG A 286 -8.47 -2.81 2.83
C ARG A 286 -8.63 -4.32 3.03
N THR A 287 -8.50 -4.74 4.28
CA THR A 287 -8.89 -6.07 4.74
C THR A 287 -9.47 -5.97 6.15
N SER A 288 -10.15 -7.02 6.59
CA SER A 288 -10.72 -7.11 7.93
C SER A 288 -10.57 -8.52 8.48
N VAL A 289 -10.39 -8.64 9.79
CA VAL A 289 -10.40 -9.92 10.50
C VAL A 289 -11.26 -9.81 11.75
N ASN A 290 -11.92 -10.91 12.13
CA ASN A 290 -12.73 -10.98 13.34
C ASN A 290 -12.01 -11.84 14.37
N VAL A 291 -12.13 -11.45 15.64
CA VAL A 291 -11.55 -12.16 16.78
C VAL A 291 -12.61 -12.26 17.86
N ASN A 292 -12.88 -13.47 18.35
CA ASN A 292 -13.78 -13.67 19.47
C ASN A 292 -12.99 -13.58 20.79
N VAL A 293 -13.37 -12.67 21.67
CA VAL A 293 -12.87 -12.61 23.04
C VAL A 293 -13.76 -13.48 23.90
N GLY A 294 -13.24 -14.60 24.38
CA GLY A 294 -14.02 -15.59 25.13
C GLY A 294 -13.16 -16.74 25.64
N PRO A 295 -13.73 -17.66 26.42
CA PRO A 295 -12.99 -18.83 26.89
C PRO A 295 -12.40 -19.61 25.71
N LYS A 296 -11.09 -19.87 25.74
CA LYS A 296 -10.44 -20.69 24.72
C LYS A 296 -11.05 -22.10 24.73
N PRO A 297 -11.42 -22.67 23.57
CA PRO A 297 -11.82 -24.06 23.51
C PRO A 297 -10.66 -24.97 23.97
N PRO A 298 -10.96 -26.13 24.59
CA PRO A 298 -9.93 -27.05 25.05
C PRO A 298 -9.02 -27.45 23.88
N ALA A 299 -7.69 -27.38 24.09
CA ALA A 299 -6.70 -27.76 23.10
C ALA A 299 -6.89 -29.23 22.71
N GLY A 300 -7.34 -29.51 21.49
CA GLY A 300 -7.49 -30.89 21.01
C GLY A 300 -8.50 -31.18 19.91
N ILE A 301 -9.25 -30.19 19.40
CA ILE A 301 -10.15 -30.41 18.26
C ILE A 301 -9.64 -29.61 17.05
N PRO A 302 -9.17 -30.28 15.97
CA PRO A 302 -8.90 -29.61 14.71
C PRO A 302 -10.16 -28.89 14.24
N GLN A 303 -10.08 -27.58 14.03
CA GLN A 303 -11.15 -26.86 13.33
C GLN A 303 -11.27 -27.45 11.92
N ALA A 304 -12.48 -27.87 11.56
CA ALA A 304 -12.80 -28.24 10.18
C ALA A 304 -12.44 -27.06 9.27
N PRO A 305 -11.87 -27.31 8.07
CA PRO A 305 -11.60 -26.23 7.14
C PRO A 305 -12.92 -25.50 6.84
N GLU A 306 -12.91 -24.18 7.01
CA GLU A 306 -13.97 -23.32 6.49
C GLU A 306 -14.21 -23.69 5.03
N ALA A 307 -15.49 -23.85 4.66
CA ALA A 307 -15.90 -24.20 3.32
C ALA A 307 -15.42 -23.12 2.33
N GLY A 308 -14.22 -23.32 1.79
CA GLY A 308 -13.73 -22.61 0.63
C GLY A 308 -14.69 -22.85 -0.53
N SER A 309 -15.22 -21.74 -1.06
CA SER A 309 -15.82 -21.66 -2.39
C SER A 309 -15.08 -22.57 -3.37
N SER A 310 -15.77 -23.61 -3.85
CA SER A 310 -15.25 -24.60 -4.76
C SER A 310 -14.68 -23.97 -6.04
N ALA A 311 -13.39 -24.21 -6.29
CA ALA A 311 -12.81 -24.07 -7.61
C ALA A 311 -13.35 -25.19 -8.53
N GLY A 312 -13.91 -24.80 -9.68
CA GLY A 312 -14.10 -25.73 -10.80
C GLY A 312 -12.77 -25.93 -11.51
N ALA A 313 -12.08 -27.04 -11.23
CA ALA A 313 -10.98 -27.53 -12.03
C ALA A 313 -11.49 -28.67 -12.94
N GLY A 314 -11.30 -28.52 -14.24
CA GLY A 314 -11.56 -29.57 -15.21
C GLY A 314 -10.91 -29.24 -16.54
N HIS A 315 -9.64 -29.64 -16.72
CA HIS A 315 -9.22 -30.67 -17.68
C HIS A 315 -7.68 -30.66 -17.77
N LEU A 316 -7.05 -31.76 -17.36
CA LEU A 316 -5.65 -32.04 -17.61
C LEU A 316 -5.51 -32.55 -19.04
N ALA A 317 -4.63 -31.94 -19.83
CA ALA A 317 -4.15 -32.50 -21.09
C ALA A 317 -2.73 -33.06 -20.86
N GLU A 318 -2.53 -34.29 -21.32
CA GLU A 318 -1.31 -35.09 -21.21
C GLU A 318 -0.10 -34.45 -21.94
N PRO A 319 1.15 -34.76 -21.52
CA PRO A 319 2.33 -34.38 -22.27
C PRO A 319 2.57 -35.33 -23.44
N LEU A 320 2.56 -34.79 -24.66
CA LEU A 320 3.05 -35.48 -25.85
C LEU A 320 4.58 -35.62 -25.81
N ALA A 321 5.02 -36.86 -25.92
CA ALA A 321 6.41 -37.23 -26.14
C ALA A 321 6.94 -36.65 -27.47
N MET A 322 8.10 -35.99 -27.42
CA MET A 322 8.88 -35.68 -28.62
C MET A 322 10.06 -36.65 -28.70
N SER A 323 10.10 -37.39 -29.79
CA SER A 323 11.13 -38.34 -30.18
C SER A 323 12.46 -37.67 -30.50
N GLU A 324 13.55 -38.35 -30.15
CA GLU A 324 14.89 -38.14 -30.69
C GLU A 324 14.89 -38.23 -32.22
N ALA A 325 15.18 -37.12 -32.89
CA ALA A 325 15.83 -37.10 -34.20
C ALA A 325 16.44 -35.70 -34.44
N ASP A 326 17.65 -35.72 -35.02
CA ASP A 326 18.44 -34.60 -35.53
C ASP A 326 19.28 -33.75 -34.56
N ALA A 327 20.31 -34.42 -34.05
CA ALA A 327 21.62 -33.80 -33.88
C ALA A 327 22.29 -33.52 -35.25
N LYS A 328 22.86 -32.30 -35.37
CA LYS A 328 23.95 -31.82 -36.25
C LYS A 328 23.57 -30.74 -37.27
N LEU A 329 24.04 -29.51 -37.02
CA LEU A 329 24.89 -28.67 -37.89
C LEU A 329 25.26 -27.40 -37.10
N THR A 330 26.43 -27.36 -36.44
CA THR A 330 27.68 -26.66 -36.84
C THR A 330 27.70 -25.14 -36.69
N ARG A 331 28.68 -24.72 -35.87
CA ARG A 331 29.43 -23.44 -35.79
C ARG A 331 28.75 -22.23 -35.19
#